data_AF-A0A0N5BXI7-F1
#
_entry.id   AF-A0A0N5BXI7-F1
#
_cell.length_a   1.000
_cell.length_b   1.000
_cell.length_c   1.000
_cell.angle_alpha   90.00
_cell.angle_beta   90.00
_cell.angle_gamma   90.00
#
_symmetry.space_group_name_H-M   'P 1'
#
loop_
_entity.id
_entity.type
_entity.pdbx_description
1 polymer ?
#
loop_
_entity_poly.entity_id
_entity_poly.type
_entity_poly.pdbx_seq_one_letter_code
_entity_poly.pdbx_strand_id
1 'polypeptide(L)'
;MASTVSQKVLLVLSIIFIVLGLALTLGGAFSPAWQIVDIREFRAEHQHGLWWDCVRAEKHVVAVGDFYDETPLHCMQKFDRSAELVIEDTLNNIDEDGAAGESEHHRFWAWHKIVLFFILFGAFSAFISICTGVCAPCFPPCAFVFSISLFVAMICSMIADGVFFLAANRVDNRFVQGMVGTYEQNIGYAFYIHLFGTLAWILAFICTLATTYKFFSTNRRKEFISGFKSFSPQQQNNIGHNLACSYQAQPRSGNTNNPQLNTSFSYNPGPKIPQHSPASFGSRV
;
A
#
# COMPACT_ATOMS: atom_id res chain seq x y z
N MET A 1 19.38 -4.58 -17.52
CA MET A 1 18.85 -3.44 -18.33
C MET A 1 19.35 -2.13 -17.71
N ALA A 2 19.89 -1.18 -18.48
CA ALA A 2 20.28 0.12 -17.93
C ALA A 2 19.04 1.01 -17.73
N SER A 3 18.72 1.32 -16.47
CA SER A 3 17.71 2.33 -16.11
C SER A 3 18.27 3.73 -16.36
N THR A 4 17.48 4.61 -16.97
CA THR A 4 17.87 6.00 -17.26
C THR A 4 18.02 6.81 -15.97
N VAL A 5 18.85 7.86 -15.99
CA VAL A 5 19.07 8.72 -14.80
C VAL A 5 17.74 9.28 -14.28
N SER A 6 16.85 9.72 -15.17
CA SER A 6 15.50 10.21 -14.80
C SER A 6 14.65 9.14 -14.09
N GLN A 7 14.66 7.88 -14.54
CA GLN A 7 13.93 6.80 -13.87
C GLN A 7 14.49 6.50 -12.48
N LYS A 8 15.82 6.54 -12.31
CA LYS A 8 16.45 6.36 -11.00
C LYS A 8 16.11 7.49 -10.03
N VAL A 9 16.17 8.75 -10.49
CA VAL A 9 15.84 9.93 -9.67
C VAL A 9 14.38 9.89 -9.23
N LEU A 10 13.44 9.60 -10.12
CA LEU A 10 12.01 9.53 -9.78
C LEU A 10 11.71 8.38 -8.79
N LEU A 11 12.38 7.23 -8.92
CA LEU A 11 12.24 6.09 -8.00
C LEU A 11 12.81 6.40 -6.61
N VAL A 12 14.01 7.00 -6.53
CA VAL A 12 14.60 7.41 -5.25
C VAL A 12 13.75 8.46 -4.56
N LEU A 13 13.24 9.44 -5.32
CA LEU A 13 12.38 10.50 -4.81
C LEU A 13 11.04 9.95 -4.31
N SER A 14 10.40 9.00 -5.01
CA SER A 14 9.17 8.38 -4.49
C SER A 14 9.43 7.55 -3.23
N ILE A 15 10.55 6.81 -3.14
CA ILE A 15 10.94 6.09 -1.91
C ILE A 15 11.15 7.06 -0.73
N ILE A 16 11.77 8.23 -0.95
CA ILE A 16 11.94 9.25 0.10
C ILE A 16 10.57 9.75 0.61
N PHE A 17 9.64 10.07 -0.30
CA PHE A 17 8.29 10.49 0.11
C PHE A 17 7.49 9.37 0.79
N ILE A 18 7.70 8.10 0.42
CA ILE A 18 7.11 6.93 1.10
C ILE A 18 7.63 6.80 2.54
N VAL A 19 8.94 6.92 2.75
CA VAL A 19 9.54 6.84 4.09
C VAL A 19 9.10 8.02 4.96
N LEU A 20 9.05 9.23 4.40
CA LEU A 20 8.53 10.41 5.09
C LEU A 20 7.04 10.26 5.43
N GLY A 21 6.22 9.81 4.48
CA GLY A 21 4.80 9.55 4.69
C GLY A 21 4.57 8.52 5.80
N LEU A 22 5.34 7.43 5.81
CA LEU A 22 5.28 6.40 6.85
C LEU A 22 5.70 6.93 8.23
N ALA A 23 6.78 7.71 8.29
CA ALA A 23 7.23 8.31 9.55
C ALA A 23 6.19 9.30 10.11
N LEU A 24 5.56 10.10 9.25
CA LEU A 24 4.51 11.04 9.65
C LEU A 24 3.21 10.35 10.05
N THR A 25 2.70 9.38 9.28
CA THR A 25 1.45 8.69 9.67
C THR A 25 1.62 7.83 10.92
N LEU A 26 2.76 7.15 11.09
CA LEU A 26 3.06 6.47 12.35
C LEU A 26 3.27 7.47 13.50
N GLY A 27 3.97 8.59 13.28
CA GLY A 27 4.13 9.65 14.29
C GLY A 27 2.80 10.27 14.74
N GLY A 28 1.84 10.44 13.83
CA GLY A 28 0.47 10.83 14.15
C GLY A 28 -0.26 9.74 14.95
N ALA A 29 -0.22 8.48 14.50
CA ALA A 29 -0.88 7.37 15.19
C ALA A 29 -0.33 7.13 16.61
N PHE A 30 0.99 7.23 16.79
CA PHE A 30 1.70 7.25 18.07
C PHE A 30 1.81 8.67 18.65
N SER A 31 0.78 9.50 18.52
CA SER A 31 0.64 10.77 19.26
C SER A 31 -0.72 10.82 19.98
N PRO A 32 -0.79 11.35 21.21
CA PRO A 32 -2.03 11.41 21.99
C PRO A 32 -2.93 12.61 21.66
N ALA A 33 -2.47 13.54 20.84
CA ALA A 33 -3.20 14.78 20.59
C ALA A 33 -3.96 14.74 19.24
N TRP A 34 -4.89 13.80 19.06
CA TRP A 34 -5.80 13.81 17.90
C TRP A 34 -6.97 14.78 18.14
N GLN A 35 -7.52 14.76 19.34
CA GLN A 35 -8.41 15.80 19.87
C GLN A 35 -7.84 16.31 21.19
N ILE A 36 -8.07 17.58 21.51
CA ILE A 36 -7.63 18.24 22.74
C ILE A 36 -8.82 18.99 23.34
N VAL A 37 -9.05 18.82 24.64
CA VAL A 37 -10.04 19.57 25.40
C VAL A 37 -9.42 20.11 26.69
N ASP A 38 -9.76 21.35 27.05
CA ASP A 38 -9.42 22.00 28.33
C ASP A 38 -10.70 22.02 29.18
N ILE A 39 -10.67 21.35 30.33
CA ILE A 39 -11.80 21.24 31.24
C ILE A 39 -11.54 22.09 32.49
N ARG A 40 -12.26 23.21 32.59
CA ARG A 40 -11.94 24.28 33.55
C ARG A 40 -12.34 23.98 34.99
N GLU A 41 -13.29 23.06 35.22
CA GLU A 41 -13.64 22.59 36.58
C GLU A 41 -12.48 21.81 37.19
N PHE A 42 -11.90 20.90 36.43
CA PHE A 42 -10.80 20.04 36.89
C PHE A 42 -9.41 20.68 36.68
N ARG A 43 -9.33 21.76 35.88
CA ARG A 43 -8.08 22.44 35.47
C ARG A 43 -7.12 21.44 34.83
N ALA A 44 -7.61 20.74 33.82
CA ALA A 44 -6.86 19.72 33.13
C ALA A 44 -7.05 19.78 31.61
N GLU A 45 -5.93 19.65 30.89
CA GLU A 45 -5.90 19.44 29.45
C GLU A 45 -5.93 17.92 29.20
N HIS A 46 -6.94 17.46 28.47
CA HIS A 46 -7.09 16.07 28.05
C HIS A 46 -6.81 15.96 26.55
N GLN A 47 -5.81 15.14 26.24
CA GLN A 47 -5.38 14.82 24.88
C GLN A 47 -5.87 13.42 24.53
N HIS A 48 -6.87 13.35 23.66
CA HIS A 48 -7.45 12.10 23.19
C HIS A 48 -6.73 11.65 21.91
N GLY A 49 -6.09 10.49 22.00
CA GLY A 49 -5.42 9.85 20.88
C GLY A 49 -6.18 8.62 20.40
N LEU A 50 -5.64 7.97 19.38
CA LEU A 50 -6.39 6.95 18.66
C LEU A 50 -6.55 5.63 19.44
N TRP A 51 -5.61 5.31 20.34
CA TRP A 51 -5.60 4.12 21.22
C TRP A 51 -5.20 4.40 22.68
N TRP A 52 -4.93 5.67 22.99
CA TRP A 52 -4.47 6.12 24.30
C TRP A 52 -5.08 7.50 24.59
N ASP A 53 -5.12 7.88 25.85
CA ASP A 53 -5.49 9.21 26.29
C ASP A 53 -4.43 9.70 27.26
N CYS A 54 -4.18 11.00 27.27
CA CYS A 54 -3.18 11.61 28.11
C CYS A 54 -3.74 12.84 28.83
N VAL A 55 -3.48 12.94 30.13
CA VAL A 55 -4.01 13.99 31.02
C VAL A 55 -2.86 14.85 31.53
N ARG A 56 -3.01 16.18 31.46
CA ARG A 56 -2.10 17.16 32.07
C ARG A 56 -2.91 18.07 33.01
N ALA A 57 -2.51 18.15 34.28
CA ALA A 57 -3.14 19.07 35.24
C ALA A 57 -2.46 20.45 35.20
N GLU A 58 -3.24 21.51 34.97
CA GLU A 58 -2.77 22.89 35.01
C GLU A 58 -2.55 23.38 36.45
N LYS A 59 -1.31 23.70 36.81
CA LYS A 59 -0.92 24.22 38.12
C LYS A 59 -0.72 25.73 38.11
N HIS A 60 -1.63 26.53 38.68
CA HIS A 60 -1.37 27.96 38.93
C HIS A 60 -1.83 28.44 40.32
N VAL A 61 -0.99 28.27 41.35
CA VAL A 61 -0.79 29.06 42.61
C VAL A 61 0.19 28.32 43.55
N VAL A 62 1.14 28.89 44.32
CA VAL A 62 1.75 30.25 44.38
C VAL A 62 3.28 30.12 44.61
N ALA A 63 4.13 30.41 43.63
CA ALA A 63 5.54 30.82 43.82
C ALA A 63 6.13 31.36 42.51
N VAL A 64 6.99 32.38 42.58
CA VAL A 64 7.59 33.04 41.39
C VAL A 64 8.75 32.21 40.77
N GLY A 65 9.00 30.99 41.27
CA GLY A 65 10.12 30.12 40.86
C GLY A 65 9.76 28.98 39.88
N ASP A 66 8.55 28.43 39.95
CA ASP A 66 8.21 27.14 39.31
C ASP A 66 7.60 27.28 37.90
N PHE A 67 7.92 28.37 37.18
CA PHE A 67 7.32 28.71 35.89
C PHE A 67 7.67 27.77 34.71
N TYR A 68 8.46 26.73 34.92
CA TYR A 68 8.95 25.82 33.87
C TYR A 68 8.75 24.32 34.14
N ASP A 69 8.27 23.94 35.33
CA ASP A 69 7.96 22.53 35.65
C ASP A 69 6.52 22.19 35.21
N GLU A 70 6.37 22.09 33.89
CA GLU A 70 5.25 21.43 33.19
C GLU A 70 4.92 20.10 33.89
N THR A 71 3.64 19.88 34.25
CA THR A 71 3.25 18.63 34.92
C THR A 71 3.47 17.44 33.97
N PRO A 72 3.99 16.30 34.47
CA PRO A 72 4.23 15.14 33.63
C PRO A 72 2.89 14.65 33.07
N LEU A 73 2.86 14.48 31.75
CA LEU A 73 1.69 14.02 31.01
C LEU A 73 1.38 12.56 31.39
N HIS A 74 0.25 12.31 32.05
CA HIS A 74 -0.13 10.98 32.51
C HIS A 74 -0.97 10.27 31.45
N CYS A 75 -0.42 9.23 30.83
CA CYS A 75 -1.03 8.54 29.69
C CYS A 75 -1.57 7.15 30.04
N MET A 76 -2.81 6.88 29.67
CA MET A 76 -3.53 5.62 29.86
C MET A 76 -3.91 5.01 28.50
N GLN A 77 -4.01 3.68 28.41
CA GLN A 77 -4.34 2.99 27.17
C GLN A 77 -5.84 2.66 27.10
N LYS A 78 -6.52 2.99 26.00
CA LYS A 78 -7.97 2.69 25.78
C LYS A 78 -8.30 1.19 25.73
N PHE A 79 -7.29 0.32 25.76
CA PHE A 79 -7.41 -1.14 25.73
C PHE A 79 -7.36 -1.79 27.12
N ASP A 80 -7.06 -1.04 28.19
CA ASP A 80 -7.02 -1.62 29.53
C ASP A 80 -8.44 -1.86 30.07
N ARG A 81 -8.69 -3.10 30.50
CA ARG A 81 -9.94 -3.48 31.15
C ARG A 81 -10.12 -2.81 32.51
N SER A 82 -9.04 -2.36 33.16
CA SER A 82 -9.14 -1.54 34.37
C SER A 82 -9.77 -0.17 34.06
N ALA A 83 -9.41 0.45 32.94
CA ALA A 83 -10.01 1.70 32.47
C ALA A 83 -11.47 1.49 32.06
N GLU A 84 -11.79 0.41 31.33
CA GLU A 84 -13.18 0.08 30.95
C GLU A 84 -14.10 -0.08 32.19
N LEU A 85 -13.62 -0.71 33.25
CA LEU A 85 -14.38 -0.87 34.50
C LEU A 85 -14.57 0.44 35.28
N VAL A 86 -13.55 1.30 35.33
CA VAL A 86 -13.69 2.63 35.96
C VAL A 86 -14.66 3.51 35.17
N ILE A 87 -14.65 3.42 33.84
CA ILE A 87 -15.60 4.11 32.95
C ILE A 87 -17.03 3.58 33.18
N GLU A 88 -17.22 2.26 33.27
CA GLU A 88 -18.54 1.65 33.53
C GLU A 88 -19.10 2.03 34.91
N ASP A 89 -18.27 2.06 35.96
CA ASP A 89 -18.67 2.50 37.30
C ASP A 89 -19.08 3.99 37.31
N THR A 90 -18.27 4.86 36.68
CA THR A 90 -18.58 6.30 36.54
C THR A 90 -19.87 6.51 35.72
N LEU A 91 -20.09 5.71 34.66
CA LEU A 91 -21.30 5.76 33.83
C LEU A 91 -22.58 5.24 34.51
N ASN A 92 -22.47 4.48 35.60
CA ASN A 92 -23.63 4.11 36.39
C ASN A 92 -24.04 5.21 37.39
N ASN A 93 -23.15 6.19 37.65
CA ASN A 93 -23.36 7.30 38.59
C ASN A 93 -23.43 8.68 37.87
N ILE A 94 -23.95 8.73 36.64
CA ILE A 94 -24.05 9.95 35.79
C ILE A 94 -24.71 11.14 36.52
N ASP A 95 -25.71 10.87 37.36
CA ASP A 95 -26.46 11.90 38.08
C ASP A 95 -25.66 12.53 39.25
N GLU A 96 -24.55 11.91 39.66
CA GLU A 96 -23.72 12.31 40.81
C GLU A 96 -22.34 12.86 40.37
N ASP A 97 -21.72 12.27 39.35
CA ASP A 97 -20.40 12.66 38.84
C ASP A 97 -20.45 13.26 37.43
N GLY A 98 -20.25 14.58 37.33
CA GLY A 98 -20.06 15.27 36.05
C GLY A 98 -18.77 14.91 35.27
N ALA A 99 -17.99 13.95 35.76
CA ALA A 99 -16.92 13.27 35.02
C ALA A 99 -17.43 12.12 34.13
N ALA A 100 -18.67 11.67 34.32
CA ALA A 100 -19.26 10.56 33.55
C ALA A 100 -19.36 10.88 32.05
N GLY A 101 -19.72 12.11 31.68
CA GLY A 101 -19.77 12.57 30.28
C GLY A 101 -18.40 12.58 29.58
N GLU A 102 -17.32 12.73 30.33
CA GLU A 102 -15.95 12.64 29.84
C GLU A 102 -15.49 11.18 29.68
N SER A 103 -15.89 10.30 30.60
CA SER A 103 -15.55 8.87 30.59
C SER A 103 -15.98 8.15 29.30
N GLU A 104 -17.06 8.59 28.66
CA GLU A 104 -17.52 8.09 27.35
C GLU A 104 -16.51 8.29 26.21
N HIS A 105 -15.64 9.31 26.27
CA HIS A 105 -14.60 9.52 25.25
C HIS A 105 -13.36 8.65 25.43
N HIS A 106 -13.12 8.13 26.65
CA HIS A 106 -12.13 7.10 26.89
C HIS A 106 -12.53 5.74 26.29
N ARG A 107 -13.83 5.49 26.10
CA ARG A 107 -14.33 4.24 25.51
C ARG A 107 -13.83 4.05 24.08
N PHE A 108 -13.38 2.83 23.75
CA PHE A 108 -12.80 2.53 22.44
C PHE A 108 -13.88 2.32 21.35
N TRP A 109 -14.45 3.44 20.89
CA TRP A 109 -15.53 3.49 19.89
C TRP A 109 -15.19 2.84 18.55
N ALA A 110 -16.24 2.47 17.80
CA ALA A 110 -16.11 1.83 16.49
C ALA A 110 -15.31 2.66 15.46
N TRP A 111 -15.41 4.00 15.51
CA TRP A 111 -14.67 4.86 14.59
C TRP A 111 -13.15 4.84 14.86
N HIS A 112 -12.71 4.85 16.12
CA HIS A 112 -11.29 4.67 16.48
C HIS A 112 -10.72 3.38 15.89
N LYS A 113 -11.47 2.27 16.04
CA LYS A 113 -11.12 0.94 15.49
C LYS A 113 -10.96 0.98 13.96
N ILE A 114 -11.87 1.66 13.27
CA ILE A 114 -11.85 1.80 11.81
C ILE A 114 -10.64 2.63 11.34
N VAL A 115 -10.38 3.78 11.98
CA VAL A 115 -9.23 4.64 11.63
C VAL A 115 -7.90 3.90 11.88
N LEU A 116 -7.75 3.23 13.03
CA LEU A 116 -6.57 2.39 13.33
C LEU A 116 -6.36 1.28 12.31
N PHE A 117 -7.43 0.56 11.94
CA PHE A 117 -7.35 -0.47 10.93
C PHE A 117 -6.82 0.08 9.59
N PHE A 118 -7.36 1.20 9.12
CA PHE A 118 -6.91 1.82 7.87
C PHE A 118 -5.46 2.32 7.93
N ILE A 119 -5.03 2.90 9.07
CA ILE A 119 -3.64 3.33 9.25
C ILE A 119 -2.67 2.14 9.23
N LEU A 120 -2.96 1.08 9.99
CA LEU A 120 -2.10 -0.10 10.08
C LEU A 120 -2.05 -0.88 8.75
N PHE A 121 -3.19 -1.04 8.08
CA PHE A 121 -3.27 -1.67 6.75
C PHE A 121 -2.59 -0.80 5.67
N GLY A 122 -2.70 0.53 5.78
CA GLY A 122 -1.97 1.49 4.97
C GLY A 122 -0.45 1.39 5.15
N ALA A 123 0.03 1.32 6.40
CA ALA A 123 1.44 1.13 6.71
C ALA A 123 1.99 -0.22 6.20
N PHE A 124 1.21 -1.30 6.33
CA PHE A 124 1.59 -2.62 5.80
C PHE A 124 1.65 -2.64 4.26
N SER A 125 0.67 -2.04 3.58
CA SER A 125 0.71 -1.92 2.11
C SER A 125 1.85 -1.00 1.63
N ALA A 126 2.17 0.07 2.37
CA ALA A 126 3.36 0.87 2.12
C ALA A 126 4.68 0.09 2.30
N PHE A 127 4.78 -0.80 3.29
CA PHE A 127 5.95 -1.67 3.46
C PHE A 127 6.13 -2.62 2.26
N ILE A 128 5.04 -3.23 1.76
CA ILE A 128 5.05 -4.01 0.51
C ILE A 128 5.51 -3.13 -0.67
N SER A 129 5.07 -1.88 -0.71
CA SER A 129 5.47 -0.90 -1.72
C SER A 129 6.99 -0.67 -1.70
N ILE A 130 7.59 -0.39 -0.54
CA ILE A 130 9.06 -0.22 -0.43
C ILE A 130 9.80 -1.47 -0.94
N CYS A 131 9.42 -2.65 -0.45
CA CYS A 131 10.04 -3.93 -0.83
C CYS A 131 9.97 -4.20 -2.34
N THR A 132 8.84 -3.88 -2.98
CA THR A 132 8.65 -4.07 -4.42
C THR A 132 9.27 -2.95 -5.27
N GLY A 133 9.30 -1.72 -4.78
CA GLY A 133 9.94 -0.57 -5.42
C GLY A 133 11.46 -0.75 -5.56
N VAL A 134 12.13 -1.25 -4.52
CA VAL A 134 13.58 -1.59 -4.58
C VAL A 134 13.86 -2.70 -5.61
N CYS A 135 12.94 -3.67 -5.76
CA CYS A 135 13.05 -4.78 -6.72
C CYS A 135 12.64 -4.41 -8.16
N ALA A 136 11.93 -3.29 -8.38
CA ALA A 136 11.40 -2.89 -9.68
C ALA A 136 12.44 -2.78 -10.83
N PRO A 137 13.70 -2.36 -10.62
CA PRO A 137 14.72 -2.38 -11.67
C PRO A 137 15.15 -3.80 -12.11
N CYS A 138 14.97 -4.80 -11.25
CA CYS A 138 15.35 -6.19 -11.48
C CYS A 138 14.23 -6.99 -12.15
N PHE A 139 12.97 -6.76 -11.74
CA PHE A 139 11.81 -7.51 -12.20
C PHE A 139 10.65 -6.57 -12.60
N PRO A 140 10.33 -6.41 -13.90
CA PRO A 140 9.30 -5.46 -14.37
C PRO A 140 7.93 -5.55 -13.69
N PRO A 141 7.37 -6.74 -13.37
CA PRO A 141 6.09 -6.82 -12.67
C PRO A 141 6.09 -6.24 -11.25
N CYS A 142 7.25 -6.13 -10.58
CA CYS A 142 7.34 -5.44 -9.28
C CYS A 142 6.93 -3.96 -9.39
N ALA A 143 7.09 -3.31 -10.55
CA ALA A 143 6.65 -1.93 -10.74
C ALA A 143 5.11 -1.77 -10.66
N PHE A 144 4.35 -2.79 -11.07
CA PHE A 144 2.89 -2.79 -10.89
C PHE A 144 2.51 -2.98 -9.43
N VAL A 145 3.11 -3.97 -8.75
CA VAL A 145 2.83 -4.22 -7.33
C VAL A 145 3.21 -3.00 -6.48
N PHE A 146 4.34 -2.36 -6.79
CA PHE A 146 4.77 -1.09 -6.20
C PHE A 146 3.70 0.00 -6.32
N SER A 147 3.19 0.24 -7.54
CA SER A 147 2.18 1.27 -7.79
C SER A 147 0.81 0.96 -7.19
N ILE A 148 0.38 -0.30 -7.19
CA ILE A 148 -0.92 -0.72 -6.65
C ILE A 148 -0.90 -0.68 -5.12
N SER A 149 0.15 -1.21 -4.48
CA SER A 149 0.29 -1.17 -3.02
C SER A 149 0.38 0.26 -2.48
N LEU A 150 1.06 1.16 -3.20
CA LEU A 150 1.11 2.58 -2.84
C LEU A 150 -0.24 3.28 -3.00
N PHE A 151 -1.02 2.94 -4.04
CA PHE A 151 -2.37 3.46 -4.22
C PHE A 151 -3.30 3.02 -3.08
N VAL A 152 -3.22 1.75 -2.67
CA VAL A 152 -3.96 1.23 -1.51
C VAL A 152 -3.56 1.98 -0.23
N ALA A 153 -2.26 2.15 0.03
CA ALA A 153 -1.78 2.89 1.20
C ALA A 153 -2.31 4.34 1.23
N MET A 154 -2.25 5.04 0.10
CA MET A 154 -2.74 6.42 -0.05
C MET A 154 -4.25 6.52 0.18
N ILE A 155 -5.05 5.63 -0.42
CA ILE A 155 -6.52 5.61 -0.23
C ILE A 155 -6.87 5.27 1.22
N CYS A 156 -6.18 4.32 1.86
CA CYS A 156 -6.41 4.02 3.28
C CYS A 156 -6.07 5.22 4.18
N SER A 157 -4.99 5.95 3.90
CA SER A 157 -4.63 7.19 4.61
C SER A 157 -5.72 8.27 4.47
N MET A 158 -6.22 8.50 3.24
CA MET A 158 -7.33 9.44 2.98
C MET A 158 -8.64 9.04 3.66
N ILE A 159 -8.97 7.73 3.71
CA ILE A 159 -10.16 7.24 4.40
C ILE A 159 -10.00 7.39 5.92
N ALA A 160 -8.81 7.13 6.48
CA ALA A 160 -8.52 7.35 7.89
C ALA A 160 -8.73 8.82 8.28
N ASP A 161 -8.16 9.76 7.52
CA ASP A 161 -8.35 11.20 7.72
C ASP A 161 -9.83 11.60 7.62
N GLY A 162 -10.55 11.10 6.61
CA GLY A 162 -11.96 11.41 6.39
C GLY A 162 -12.89 10.87 7.47
N VAL A 163 -12.69 9.62 7.92
CA VAL A 163 -13.47 9.01 9.02
C VAL A 163 -13.20 9.75 10.32
N PHE A 164 -11.93 10.07 10.63
CA PHE A 164 -11.60 10.87 11.81
C PHE A 164 -12.24 12.26 11.75
N PHE A 165 -12.10 12.99 10.64
CA PHE A 165 -12.63 14.35 10.50
C PHE A 165 -14.16 14.38 10.63
N LEU A 166 -14.88 13.41 10.05
CA LEU A 166 -16.33 13.29 10.21
C LEU A 166 -16.72 12.89 11.64
N ALA A 167 -15.94 12.04 12.30
CA ALA A 167 -16.17 11.67 13.69
C ALA A 167 -15.93 12.85 14.64
N ALA A 168 -14.84 13.61 14.49
CA ALA A 168 -14.50 14.75 15.35
C ALA A 168 -15.46 15.94 15.19
N ASN A 169 -16.07 16.12 14.01
CA ASN A 169 -17.07 17.16 13.78
C ASN A 169 -18.51 16.76 14.17
N ARG A 170 -18.74 15.51 14.55
CA ARG A 170 -20.05 15.06 15.06
C ARG A 170 -20.33 15.72 16.41
N VAL A 171 -21.53 16.27 16.61
CA VAL A 171 -21.91 17.01 17.84
C VAL A 171 -21.56 16.21 19.10
N ASP A 172 -21.96 14.94 19.15
CA ASP A 172 -21.73 14.01 20.27
C ASP A 172 -20.23 13.76 20.61
N ASN A 173 -19.31 14.07 19.69
CA ASN A 173 -17.86 13.94 19.87
C ASN A 173 -17.14 15.30 19.94
N ARG A 174 -17.77 16.39 19.49
CA ARG A 174 -17.22 17.74 19.50
C ARG A 174 -17.41 18.42 20.85
N PHE A 175 -18.45 18.06 21.60
CA PHE A 175 -18.77 18.69 22.88
C PHE A 175 -18.76 17.66 24.01
N VAL A 176 -17.83 17.83 24.95
CA VAL A 176 -17.80 17.07 26.21
C VAL A 176 -18.74 17.74 27.20
N GLN A 177 -19.57 16.96 27.88
CA GLN A 177 -20.39 17.46 29.00
C GLN A 177 -19.61 17.27 30.30
N GLY A 178 -19.26 18.40 30.94
CA GLY A 178 -18.73 18.43 32.30
C GLY A 178 -19.83 18.78 33.32
N MET A 179 -19.47 18.80 34.60
CA MET A 179 -20.40 19.02 35.72
C MET A 179 -21.13 20.37 35.67
N VAL A 180 -20.50 21.43 35.15
CA VAL A 180 -21.02 22.81 35.21
C VAL A 180 -21.16 23.45 33.81
N GLY A 181 -20.73 22.76 32.75
CA GLY A 181 -20.78 23.28 31.39
C GLY A 181 -20.37 22.28 30.32
N THR A 182 -20.41 22.72 29.05
CA THR A 182 -20.00 21.92 27.89
C THR A 182 -18.71 22.47 27.29
N TYR A 183 -17.72 21.59 27.09
CA TYR A 183 -16.39 21.94 26.57
C TYR A 183 -16.25 21.51 25.11
N GLU A 184 -15.69 22.39 24.29
CA GLU A 184 -15.45 22.09 22.87
C GLU A 184 -14.09 21.40 22.68
N GLN A 185 -14.12 20.21 22.07
CA GLN A 185 -12.92 19.48 21.66
C GLN A 185 -12.35 20.10 20.37
N ASN A 186 -11.10 20.54 20.43
CA ASN A 186 -10.36 21.03 19.28
C ASN A 186 -9.60 19.88 18.60
N ILE A 187 -9.37 20.00 17.29
CA ILE A 187 -8.52 19.05 16.56
C ILE A 187 -7.05 19.30 16.95
N GLY A 188 -6.39 18.27 17.46
CA GLY A 188 -5.02 18.34 17.95
C GLY A 188 -3.95 18.14 16.87
N TYR A 189 -2.69 18.36 17.26
CA TYR A 189 -1.56 18.35 16.32
C TYR A 189 -1.31 16.99 15.64
N ALA A 190 -1.71 15.87 16.26
CA ALA A 190 -1.48 14.52 15.74
C ALA A 190 -2.20 14.28 14.40
N PHE A 191 -3.43 14.80 14.28
CA PHE A 191 -4.19 14.75 13.04
C PHE A 191 -3.49 15.51 11.92
N TYR A 192 -2.96 16.71 12.21
CA TYR A 192 -2.23 17.49 11.21
C TYR A 192 -0.92 16.80 10.77
N ILE A 193 -0.19 16.16 11.69
CA ILE A 193 0.98 15.34 11.35
C ILE A 193 0.58 14.17 10.44
N HIS A 194 -0.51 13.47 10.75
CA HIS A 194 -1.03 12.39 9.91
C HIS A 194 -1.45 12.89 8.51
N LEU A 195 -2.14 14.02 8.44
CA LEU A 195 -2.56 14.68 7.20
C LEU A 195 -1.37 15.10 6.33
N PHE A 196 -0.27 15.61 6.92
CA PHE A 196 0.98 15.85 6.19
C PHE A 196 1.60 14.53 5.67
N GLY A 197 1.44 13.44 6.40
CA GLY A 197 1.72 12.08 5.91
C GLY A 197 0.89 11.71 4.68
N THR A 198 -0.43 11.95 4.70
CA THR A 198 -1.32 11.77 3.54
C THR A 198 -0.91 12.61 2.33
N LEU A 199 -0.47 13.86 2.54
CA LEU A 199 0.09 14.68 1.45
C LEU A 199 1.39 14.08 0.88
N ALA A 200 2.28 13.56 1.73
CA ALA A 200 3.47 12.83 1.28
C ALA A 200 3.12 11.55 0.51
N TRP A 201 2.07 10.80 0.91
CA TRP A 201 1.56 9.65 0.16
C TRP A 201 1.06 10.03 -1.24
N ILE A 202 0.36 11.15 -1.38
CA ILE A 202 -0.12 11.66 -2.68
C ILE A 202 1.07 12.04 -3.58
N LEU A 203 2.08 12.76 -3.05
CA LEU A 203 3.29 13.13 -3.79
C LEU A 203 4.09 11.90 -4.23
N ALA A 204 4.29 10.93 -3.32
CA ALA A 204 4.90 9.64 -3.63
C ALA A 204 4.17 8.93 -4.77
N PHE A 205 2.84 8.89 -4.72
CA PHE A 205 2.02 8.22 -5.74
C PHE A 205 2.16 8.86 -7.11
N ILE A 206 2.15 10.19 -7.21
CA ILE A 206 2.39 10.92 -8.47
C ILE A 206 3.77 10.57 -9.06
N CYS A 207 4.81 10.54 -8.24
CA CYS A 207 6.17 10.20 -8.68
C CYS A 207 6.30 8.72 -9.08
N THR A 208 5.58 7.82 -8.41
CA THR A 208 5.47 6.41 -8.77
C THR A 208 4.74 6.19 -10.09
N LEU A 209 3.62 6.90 -10.35
CA LEU A 209 2.94 6.89 -11.65
C LEU A 209 3.86 7.38 -12.78
N ALA A 210 4.60 8.47 -12.56
CA ALA A 210 5.57 8.99 -13.53
C ALA A 210 6.70 7.99 -13.81
N THR A 211 7.22 7.33 -12.77
CA THR A 211 8.24 6.27 -12.87
C THR A 211 7.74 5.10 -13.72
N THR A 212 6.55 4.58 -13.39
CA THR A 212 5.90 3.46 -14.10
C THR A 212 5.64 3.82 -15.56
N TYR A 213 5.07 5.00 -15.84
CA TYR A 213 4.85 5.48 -17.21
C TYR A 213 6.14 5.57 -18.03
N LYS A 214 7.23 6.09 -17.45
CA LYS A 214 8.55 6.16 -18.10
C LYS A 214 9.16 4.77 -18.35
N PHE A 215 8.89 3.80 -17.48
CA PHE A 215 9.32 2.40 -17.67
C PHE A 215 8.63 1.77 -18.90
N PHE A 216 7.29 1.84 -18.98
CA PHE A 216 6.53 1.26 -20.09
C PHE A 216 6.71 1.96 -21.43
N SER A 217 6.77 3.31 -21.45
CA SER A 217 7.03 4.05 -22.70
C SER A 217 8.42 3.76 -23.28
N THR A 218 9.40 3.46 -22.43
CA THR A 218 10.75 3.07 -22.85
C THR A 218 10.80 1.64 -23.40
N ASN A 219 10.07 0.69 -22.80
CA ASN A 219 10.00 -0.68 -23.32
C ASN A 219 9.28 -0.77 -24.67
N ARG A 220 8.10 -0.14 -24.84
CA ARG A 220 7.42 -0.08 -26.15
C ARG A 220 8.29 0.54 -27.24
N ARG A 221 9.10 1.56 -26.92
CA ARG A 221 10.05 2.16 -27.87
C ARG A 221 11.14 1.15 -28.28
N LYS A 222 11.65 0.33 -27.35
CA LYS A 222 12.64 -0.70 -27.65
C LYS A 222 12.06 -1.80 -28.54
N GLU A 223 10.87 -2.30 -28.20
CA GLU A 223 10.15 -3.31 -29.00
C GLU A 223 9.92 -2.84 -30.44
N PHE A 224 9.44 -1.61 -30.61
CA PHE A 224 9.26 -0.98 -31.93
C PHE A 224 10.59 -0.88 -32.70
N ILE A 225 11.67 -0.43 -32.06
CA ILE A 225 12.99 -0.32 -32.71
C ILE A 225 13.56 -1.71 -33.05
N SER A 226 13.37 -2.74 -32.21
CA SER A 226 13.77 -4.11 -32.55
C SER A 226 12.96 -4.69 -33.71
N GLY A 227 11.65 -4.42 -33.76
CA GLY A 227 10.80 -4.78 -34.90
C GLY A 227 11.26 -4.10 -36.19
N PHE A 228 11.57 -2.80 -36.13
CA PHE A 228 12.07 -2.05 -37.28
C PHE A 228 13.46 -2.53 -37.74
N LYS A 229 14.35 -2.91 -36.82
CA LYS A 229 15.64 -3.55 -37.18
C LYS A 229 15.43 -4.91 -37.84
N SER A 230 14.46 -5.71 -37.37
CA SER A 230 14.06 -6.97 -38.00
C SER A 230 13.40 -6.79 -39.37
N PHE A 231 12.98 -5.57 -39.72
CA PHE A 231 12.42 -5.20 -41.03
C PHE A 231 13.43 -4.50 -41.95
N SER A 232 14.70 -4.34 -41.53
CA SER A 232 15.76 -3.94 -42.46
C SER A 232 16.12 -5.14 -43.37
N PRO A 233 16.23 -4.93 -44.69
CA PRO A 233 16.02 -6.03 -45.64
C PRO A 233 17.20 -6.99 -45.72
N GLN A 234 16.92 -8.28 -45.49
CA GLN A 234 17.76 -9.41 -45.94
C GLN A 234 17.62 -9.64 -47.46
N GLN A 235 17.55 -8.56 -48.25
CA GLN A 235 17.17 -8.55 -49.67
C GLN A 235 18.07 -7.60 -50.47
N GLN A 236 19.39 -7.76 -50.34
CA GLN A 236 20.36 -7.07 -51.18
C GLN A 236 21.64 -7.90 -51.40
N ASN A 237 21.48 -9.10 -51.99
CA ASN A 237 22.50 -9.87 -52.70
C ASN A 237 21.88 -11.15 -53.31
N ASN A 238 21.24 -11.04 -54.48
CA ASN A 238 21.03 -12.13 -55.47
C ASN A 238 20.16 -11.72 -56.68
N ILE A 239 20.32 -10.48 -57.19
CA ILE A 239 19.75 -10.08 -58.49
C ILE A 239 20.87 -9.38 -59.27
N GLY A 240 21.57 -10.13 -60.11
CA GLY A 240 22.70 -9.59 -60.87
C GLY A 240 23.75 -10.57 -61.36
N HIS A 241 23.38 -11.71 -61.94
CA HIS A 241 24.16 -12.30 -63.04
C HIS A 241 23.27 -13.12 -63.97
N ASN A 242 23.49 -12.97 -65.28
CA ASN A 242 22.54 -13.32 -66.33
C ASN A 242 22.57 -14.79 -66.76
N LEU A 243 21.48 -15.19 -67.43
CA LEU A 243 21.38 -16.36 -68.31
C LEU A 243 22.55 -16.43 -69.32
N ALA A 244 23.06 -17.63 -69.59
CA ALA A 244 22.90 -18.32 -70.89
C ALA A 244 23.66 -19.67 -70.95
N CYS A 245 23.11 -20.63 -71.72
CA CYS A 245 23.74 -21.80 -72.39
C CYS A 245 24.90 -22.55 -71.69
N SER A 246 24.82 -23.88 -71.52
CA SER A 246 24.98 -24.84 -72.64
C SER A 246 24.71 -26.29 -72.21
N TYR A 247 24.55 -27.17 -73.21
CA TYR A 247 24.28 -28.61 -73.08
C TYR A 247 25.53 -29.48 -72.86
N GLN A 248 25.29 -30.71 -72.39
CA GLN A 248 25.95 -31.98 -72.76
C GLN A 248 27.18 -32.57 -72.00
N ALA A 249 27.00 -33.88 -71.72
CA ALA A 249 27.95 -34.99 -71.82
C ALA A 249 29.00 -35.29 -70.71
N GLN A 250 28.72 -36.38 -69.99
CA GLN A 250 29.67 -37.36 -69.41
C GLN A 250 30.64 -37.92 -70.50
N PRO A 251 31.86 -38.45 -70.17
CA PRO A 251 31.96 -39.78 -69.52
C PRO A 251 33.18 -40.15 -68.64
N ARG A 252 32.89 -40.92 -67.57
CA ARG A 252 33.45 -42.26 -67.20
C ARG A 252 34.97 -42.49 -66.98
N SER A 253 35.35 -42.78 -65.73
CA SER A 253 36.28 -43.87 -65.28
C SER A 253 36.41 -43.82 -63.74
N GLY A 254 36.38 -44.88 -62.91
CA GLY A 254 36.03 -46.30 -63.10
C GLY A 254 36.32 -47.13 -61.81
N ASN A 255 35.47 -48.13 -61.47
CA ASN A 255 35.66 -49.28 -60.53
C ASN A 255 36.11 -49.02 -59.05
N THR A 256 35.72 -49.79 -58.01
CA THR A 256 35.11 -51.13 -57.92
C THR A 256 34.43 -51.38 -56.53
N ASN A 257 33.54 -52.38 -56.46
CA ASN A 257 33.17 -53.22 -55.28
C ASN A 257 32.16 -52.72 -54.19
N ASN A 258 30.85 -52.97 -54.44
CA ASN A 258 29.94 -53.93 -53.74
C ASN A 258 29.94 -54.12 -52.18
N PRO A 259 28.82 -54.58 -51.57
CA PRO A 259 27.44 -54.03 -51.59
C PRO A 259 26.69 -54.16 -50.22
N GLN A 260 25.37 -53.84 -50.20
CA GLN A 260 24.36 -54.25 -49.19
C GLN A 260 24.48 -53.65 -47.75
N LEU A 261 23.41 -53.47 -46.96
CA LEU A 261 22.01 -53.94 -47.03
C LEU A 261 21.05 -52.93 -46.33
N ASN A 262 19.85 -52.69 -46.90
CA ASN A 262 18.49 -52.54 -46.30
C ASN A 262 18.23 -51.84 -44.92
N THR A 263 17.09 -51.18 -44.64
CA THR A 263 15.80 -51.05 -45.37
C THR A 263 14.90 -49.93 -44.82
N SER A 264 14.10 -49.31 -45.72
CA SER A 264 12.69 -48.83 -45.61
C SER A 264 12.20 -47.96 -44.42
N PHE A 265 11.43 -46.87 -44.60
CA PHE A 265 10.06 -46.77 -45.18
C PHE A 265 9.03 -47.72 -44.49
N SER A 266 7.75 -47.39 -44.25
CA SER A 266 6.93 -46.22 -44.62
C SER A 266 5.76 -46.00 -43.62
N TYR A 267 4.88 -45.05 -43.96
CA TYR A 267 3.75 -44.50 -43.19
C TYR A 267 2.39 -45.19 -43.46
N ASN A 268 1.34 -44.80 -42.71
CA ASN A 268 -0.12 -44.82 -43.05
C ASN A 268 -1.01 -46.03 -42.58
N PRO A 269 -2.39 -45.97 -42.61
CA PRO A 269 -3.17 -45.83 -41.36
C PRO A 269 -4.52 -46.61 -41.22
N GLY A 270 -5.17 -46.51 -40.04
CA GLY A 270 -6.63 -46.71 -39.81
C GLY A 270 -7.10 -48.11 -39.37
N PRO A 271 -8.41 -48.37 -39.18
CA PRO A 271 -9.44 -47.49 -38.56
C PRO A 271 -10.47 -48.20 -37.61
N LYS A 272 -11.19 -47.40 -36.80
CA LYS A 272 -12.58 -47.57 -36.25
C LYS A 272 -13.01 -48.79 -35.37
N ILE A 273 -13.27 -48.48 -34.08
CA ILE A 273 -14.46 -48.73 -33.22
C ILE A 273 -15.50 -49.82 -33.64
N PRO A 274 -15.96 -50.66 -32.69
CA PRO A 274 -17.41 -50.75 -32.39
C PRO A 274 -17.79 -50.37 -30.93
N GLN A 275 -19.06 -50.04 -30.73
CA GLN A 275 -19.68 -49.65 -29.44
C GLN A 275 -20.08 -50.87 -28.59
N HIS A 276 -20.21 -50.72 -27.27
CA HIS A 276 -21.46 -50.96 -26.53
C HIS A 276 -21.33 -50.64 -25.01
N SER A 277 -22.27 -49.85 -24.49
CA SER A 277 -22.62 -49.71 -23.06
C SER A 277 -23.84 -50.61 -22.74
N PRO A 278 -24.45 -50.62 -21.53
CA PRO A 278 -24.08 -50.00 -20.24
C PRO A 278 -24.24 -50.94 -19.00
N ALA A 279 -23.80 -50.51 -17.82
CA ALA A 279 -24.34 -50.95 -16.53
C ALA A 279 -24.20 -49.85 -15.45
N SER A 280 -25.05 -49.89 -14.43
CA SER A 280 -25.29 -48.83 -13.43
C SER A 280 -24.98 -49.30 -11.99
N PHE A 281 -25.12 -48.38 -11.02
CA PHE A 281 -24.95 -48.52 -9.56
C PHE A 281 -23.50 -48.67 -9.04
N GLY A 282 -23.15 -48.12 -7.86
CA GLY A 282 -23.98 -47.35 -6.91
C GLY A 282 -23.15 -46.76 -5.74
N SER A 283 -23.80 -45.96 -4.90
CA SER A 283 -23.18 -45.15 -3.83
C SER A 283 -22.72 -45.92 -2.57
N ARG A 284 -21.99 -45.19 -1.70
CA ARG A 284 -21.52 -45.48 -0.32
C ARG A 284 -20.14 -46.13 -0.21
N VAL A 285 -19.17 -45.41 0.35
CA VAL A 285 -19.03 -45.28 1.83
C VAL A 285 -18.97 -43.80 2.17
#